data_AF-A0A1C8ZVP1-F1
#
_entry.id   AF-A0A1C8ZVP1-F1
#
_cell.length_a   1.000
_cell.length_b   1.000
_cell.length_c   1.000
_cell.angle_alpha   90.00
_cell.angle_beta   90.00
_cell.angle_gamma   90.00
#
_symmetry.space_group_name_H-M   'P 1'
#
loop_
_entity.id
_entity.type
_entity.pdbx_description
1 polymer ?
#
loop_
_entity_poly.entity_id
_entity_poly.type
_entity_poly.pdbx_seq_one_letter_code
_entity_poly.pdbx_strand_id
1 'polypeptide(L)'
;MRKMERQIEVGVKCKECGTINKRGRLFCYNCGSLIENEEVKDKILTTYLYNIVTNIDKMSEVLDAKKDYVLGDSLKADYYIEFKDHIELIFIIKSYNEFIRFIPASVNKNRIRYVLILAFKEKNVLEMANMRDDVDMYKLAIIHGEYKLIPLTNNNEK
;
A
#
# COMPACT_ATOMS: atom_id res chain seq x y z
N MET A 1 -31.39 28.66 -30.26
CA MET A 1 -30.57 27.45 -30.16
C MET A 1 -29.48 27.67 -29.11
N ARG A 2 -29.55 27.02 -27.94
CA ARG A 2 -28.47 27.07 -26.93
C ARG A 2 -27.46 25.97 -27.26
N LYS A 3 -26.24 26.34 -27.66
CA LYS A 3 -25.12 25.40 -27.79
C LYS A 3 -24.80 24.87 -26.39
N MET A 4 -25.10 23.60 -26.14
CA MET A 4 -24.67 22.88 -24.95
C MET A 4 -23.20 22.53 -25.15
N GLU A 5 -22.31 23.35 -24.60
CA GLU A 5 -20.89 23.05 -24.52
C GLU A 5 -20.74 21.82 -23.62
N ARG A 6 -20.45 20.65 -24.22
CA ARG A 6 -20.05 19.46 -23.48
C ARG A 6 -18.76 19.81 -22.74
N GLN A 7 -18.84 19.98 -21.43
CA GLN A 7 -17.66 19.97 -20.57
C GLN A 7 -16.92 18.65 -20.83
N ILE A 8 -15.76 18.72 -21.49
CA ILE A 8 -14.87 17.58 -21.65
C ILE A 8 -14.35 17.28 -20.25
N GLU A 9 -14.86 16.22 -19.61
CA GLU A 9 -14.23 15.68 -18.41
C GLU A 9 -12.80 15.25 -18.77
N VAL A 10 -11.83 16.09 -18.43
CA VAL A 10 -10.41 15.76 -18.62
C VAL A 10 -10.07 14.63 -17.66
N GLY A 11 -9.86 13.43 -18.23
CA GLY A 11 -9.48 12.23 -17.48
C GLY A 11 -8.09 12.34 -16.85
N VAL A 12 -7.77 11.41 -15.95
CA VAL A 12 -6.48 11.33 -15.24
C VAL A 12 -5.56 10.36 -15.98
N LYS A 13 -4.37 10.83 -16.38
CA LYS A 13 -3.37 9.98 -17.03
C LYS A 13 -2.67 9.08 -16.01
N CYS A 14 -2.63 7.78 -16.27
CA CYS A 14 -1.86 6.83 -15.47
C CYS A 14 -0.35 7.08 -15.64
N LYS A 15 0.37 7.21 -14.53
CA LYS A 15 1.84 7.43 -14.54
C LYS A 15 2.64 6.19 -14.99
N GLU A 16 2.05 5.00 -14.82
CA GLU A 16 2.71 3.74 -15.17
C GLU A 16 2.59 3.40 -16.66
N CYS A 17 1.39 3.49 -17.25
CA CYS A 17 1.15 3.05 -18.63
C CYS A 17 0.61 4.14 -19.58
N GLY A 18 0.42 5.36 -19.10
CA GLY A 18 -0.04 6.49 -19.91
C GLY A 18 -1.53 6.52 -20.28
N THR A 19 -2.32 5.50 -19.89
CA THR A 19 -3.76 5.43 -20.18
C THR A 19 -4.54 6.56 -19.51
N ILE A 20 -5.48 7.17 -20.22
CA ILE A 20 -6.38 8.20 -19.69
C ILE A 20 -7.58 7.51 -19.01
N ASN A 21 -7.73 7.70 -17.70
CA ASN A 21 -8.77 7.13 -16.87
C ASN A 21 -9.85 8.16 -16.54
N LYS A 22 -11.09 7.72 -16.28
CA LYS A 22 -12.12 8.61 -15.73
C LYS A 22 -11.69 9.14 -14.35
N ARG A 23 -12.06 10.38 -14.01
CA ARG A 23 -11.84 10.94 -12.66
C ARG A 23 -12.54 10.08 -11.61
N GLY A 24 -11.96 10.02 -10.41
CA GLY A 24 -12.48 9.21 -9.31
C GLY A 24 -12.21 7.70 -9.41
N ARG A 25 -11.62 7.20 -10.52
CA ARG A 25 -11.11 5.82 -10.53
C ARG A 25 -9.91 5.71 -9.60
N LEU A 26 -9.94 4.66 -8.76
CA LEU A 26 -8.83 4.33 -7.88
C LEU A 26 -7.67 3.65 -8.62
N PHE A 27 -7.99 2.69 -9.48
CA PHE A 27 -7.01 1.90 -10.23
C PHE A 27 -7.14 2.15 -11.74
N CYS A 28 -5.99 2.10 -12.42
CA CYS A 28 -5.93 2.15 -13.87
C CYS A 28 -6.71 0.97 -14.45
N TYR A 29 -7.65 1.23 -15.35
CA TYR A 29 -8.43 0.16 -15.96
C TYR A 29 -7.60 -0.75 -16.88
N ASN A 30 -6.46 -0.24 -17.36
CA ASN A 30 -5.58 -0.94 -18.28
C ASN A 30 -4.50 -1.76 -17.55
N CYS A 31 -3.71 -1.13 -16.69
CA CYS A 31 -2.57 -1.79 -16.02
C CYS A 31 -2.78 -2.10 -14.54
N GLY A 32 -3.92 -1.73 -13.94
CA GLY A 32 -4.22 -2.03 -12.54
C GLY A 32 -3.49 -1.17 -11.49
N SER A 33 -2.49 -0.37 -11.88
CA SER A 33 -1.75 0.51 -10.97
C SER A 33 -2.65 1.52 -10.29
N LEU A 34 -2.31 1.91 -9.05
CA LEU A 34 -2.98 3.00 -8.36
C LEU A 34 -2.87 4.29 -9.18
N ILE A 35 -4.00 4.94 -9.40
CA ILE A 35 -4.02 6.28 -9.96
C ILE A 35 -3.70 7.20 -8.79
N GLU A 36 -2.54 7.82 -8.85
CA GLU A 36 -2.00 8.58 -7.73
C GLU A 36 -2.98 9.62 -7.20
N ASN A 37 -3.37 9.41 -5.95
CA ASN A 37 -4.25 10.27 -5.17
C ASN A 37 -3.74 10.25 -3.73
N GLU A 38 -3.18 11.36 -3.25
CA GLU A 38 -2.67 11.47 -1.87
C GLU A 38 -3.76 11.17 -0.83
N GLU A 39 -5.01 11.52 -1.11
CA GLU A 39 -6.16 11.18 -0.25
C GLU A 39 -6.27 9.66 -0.04
N VAL A 40 -5.94 8.87 -1.05
CA VAL A 40 -5.98 7.40 -0.97
C VAL A 40 -4.86 6.88 -0.08
N LYS A 41 -3.65 7.44 -0.16
CA LYS A 41 -2.54 7.06 0.72
C LYS A 41 -2.91 7.27 2.19
N ASP A 42 -3.52 8.41 2.49
CA ASP A 42 -3.95 8.73 3.85
C ASP A 42 -5.06 7.78 4.33
N LYS A 43 -5.99 7.39 3.46
CA LYS A 43 -7.01 6.37 3.77
C LYS A 43 -6.41 4.99 4.02
N ILE A 44 -5.42 4.59 3.22
CA ILE A 44 -4.70 3.32 3.41
C ILE A 44 -4.01 3.31 4.78
N LEU A 45 -3.27 4.37 5.11
CA LEU A 45 -2.66 4.50 6.42
C LEU A 45 -3.70 4.42 7.53
N THR A 46 -4.76 5.22 7.43
CA THR A 46 -5.79 5.30 8.47
C THR A 46 -6.41 3.92 8.69
N THR A 47 -6.61 3.14 7.63
CA THR A 47 -7.08 1.75 7.71
C THR A 47 -6.08 0.86 8.47
N TYR A 48 -4.78 1.00 8.20
CA TYR A 48 -3.74 0.26 8.92
C TYR A 48 -3.69 0.64 10.41
N LEU A 49 -3.64 1.93 10.72
CA LEU A 49 -3.61 2.43 12.10
C LEU A 49 -4.89 2.10 12.88
N TYR A 50 -6.05 2.11 12.21
CA TYR A 50 -7.30 1.71 12.84
C TYR A 50 -7.25 0.23 13.26
N ASN A 51 -6.67 -0.65 12.43
CA ASN A 51 -6.46 -2.04 12.81
C ASN A 51 -5.55 -2.16 14.05
N ILE A 52 -4.54 -1.30 14.17
CA ILE A 52 -3.67 -1.25 15.36
C ILE A 52 -4.48 -0.88 16.61
N VAL A 53 -5.20 0.23 16.56
CA VAL A 53 -5.99 0.74 17.69
C VAL A 53 -7.08 -0.25 18.12
N THR A 54 -7.76 -0.87 17.16
CA THR A 54 -8.83 -1.84 17.45
C THR A 54 -8.31 -3.17 18.01
N ASN A 55 -7.01 -3.45 17.90
CA ASN A 55 -6.37 -4.64 18.45
C ASN A 55 -5.31 -4.30 19.50
N ILE A 56 -5.41 -3.13 20.14
CA ILE A 56 -4.36 -2.59 21.02
C ILE A 56 -3.95 -3.54 22.14
N ASP A 57 -4.88 -4.33 22.70
CA ASP A 57 -4.62 -5.32 23.75
C ASP A 57 -3.70 -6.46 23.30
N LYS A 58 -3.57 -6.68 21.99
CA LYS A 58 -2.74 -7.72 21.38
C LYS A 58 -1.43 -7.17 20.82
N MET A 59 -1.24 -5.85 20.89
CA MET A 59 -0.09 -5.18 20.28
C MET A 59 0.96 -4.82 21.31
N SER A 60 2.21 -4.86 20.86
CA SER A 60 3.33 -4.31 21.60
C SER A 60 3.14 -2.80 21.80
N GLU A 61 3.73 -2.25 22.86
CA GLU A 61 3.68 -0.82 23.17
C GLU A 61 4.32 -0.01 22.02
N VAL A 62 3.60 1.01 21.53
CA VAL A 62 4.09 1.93 20.49
C VAL A 62 4.95 3.01 21.15
N LEU A 63 6.19 3.13 20.69
CA LEU A 63 7.18 4.09 21.19
C LEU A 63 7.28 5.35 20.31
N ASP A 64 7.19 5.19 18.98
CA ASP A 64 7.31 6.30 18.01
C ASP A 64 6.57 5.96 16.70
N ALA A 65 6.17 6.98 15.94
CA ALA A 65 5.57 6.80 14.62
C ALA A 65 5.81 8.02 13.71
N LYS A 66 6.22 7.77 12.45
CA LYS A 66 6.57 8.82 11.48
C LYS A 66 6.04 8.50 10.08
N LYS A 67 5.50 9.52 9.40
CA LYS A 67 5.16 9.47 7.96
C LYS A 67 6.37 9.86 7.13
N ASP A 68 6.46 9.32 5.90
CA ASP A 68 7.52 9.64 4.93
C ASP A 68 8.94 9.43 5.50
N TYR A 69 9.12 8.36 6.27
CA TYR A 69 10.37 8.08 6.96
C TYR A 69 11.48 7.66 5.98
N VAL A 70 12.68 8.21 6.19
CA VAL A 70 13.87 7.88 5.40
C VAL A 70 14.86 7.12 6.28
N LEU A 71 15.14 5.87 5.91
CA LEU A 71 16.18 5.05 6.54
C LEU A 71 17.48 5.16 5.73
N GLY A 72 18.50 5.78 6.34
CA GLY A 72 19.75 6.09 5.66
C GLY A 72 19.54 7.07 4.51
N ASP A 73 20.21 6.85 3.38
CA ASP A 73 20.14 7.76 2.23
C ASP A 73 19.20 7.30 1.10
N SER A 74 18.60 6.11 1.22
CA SER A 74 18.01 5.44 0.04
C SER A 74 16.64 4.82 0.25
N LEU A 75 16.33 4.35 1.47
CA LEU A 75 15.07 3.64 1.70
C LEU A 75 14.03 4.60 2.29
N LYS A 76 13.07 5.01 1.47
CA LYS A 76 11.95 5.83 1.88
C LYS A 76 10.73 4.95 2.14
N ALA A 77 10.37 4.76 3.41
CA ALA A 77 9.11 4.13 3.81
C ALA A 77 7.98 5.16 3.77
N ASP A 78 6.77 4.73 3.42
CA ASP A 78 5.59 5.59 3.56
C ASP A 78 5.32 5.85 5.05
N TYR A 79 5.52 4.83 5.90
CA TYR A 79 5.38 4.96 7.35
C TYR A 79 6.38 4.12 8.14
N TYR A 80 6.71 4.63 9.32
CA TYR A 80 7.53 4.02 10.34
C TYR A 80 6.72 3.92 11.63
N ILE A 81 6.74 2.75 12.27
CA ILE A 81 6.21 2.56 13.61
C ILE A 81 7.25 1.82 14.45
N GLU A 82 7.64 2.39 15.58
CA GLU A 82 8.49 1.74 16.56
C GLU A 82 7.63 1.12 17.66
N PHE A 83 7.77 -0.19 17.82
CA PHE A 83 7.26 -0.91 18.96
C PHE A 83 8.40 -1.22 19.93
N LYS A 84 8.03 -1.60 21.15
CA LYS A 84 8.99 -2.02 22.19
C LYS A 84 9.89 -3.18 21.77
N ASP A 85 9.37 -4.10 20.98
CA ASP A 85 10.04 -5.35 20.56
C ASP A 85 10.49 -5.34 19.09
N HIS A 86 9.86 -4.54 18.22
CA HIS A 86 10.18 -4.48 16.79
C HIS A 86 9.91 -3.10 16.17
N ILE A 87 10.29 -2.92 14.91
CA ILE A 87 10.01 -1.74 14.09
C ILE A 87 9.28 -2.21 12.85
N GLU A 88 8.20 -1.54 12.47
CA GLU A 88 7.53 -1.74 11.18
C GLU A 88 7.90 -0.61 10.21
N LEU A 89 8.42 -1.00 9.05
CA LEU A 89 8.60 -0.12 7.90
C LEU A 89 7.53 -0.47 6.87
N ILE A 90 6.59 0.45 6.65
CA ILE A 90 5.39 0.23 5.85
C ILE A 90 5.55 0.92 4.49
N PHE A 91 5.27 0.17 3.42
CA PHE A 91 5.36 0.61 2.03
C PHE A 91 4.03 0.41 1.31
N ILE A 92 3.50 1.46 0.71
CA ILE A 92 2.30 1.41 -0.13
C ILE A 92 2.74 1.19 -1.57
N ILE A 93 2.65 -0.05 -2.01
CA ILE A 93 3.06 -0.48 -3.35
C ILE A 93 1.93 -0.18 -4.33
N LYS A 94 2.15 0.72 -5.29
CA LYS A 94 1.13 1.24 -6.21
C LYS A 94 1.10 0.51 -7.56
N SER A 95 2.09 -0.32 -7.85
CA SER A 95 2.14 -1.07 -9.11
C SER A 95 2.92 -2.39 -8.95
N TYR A 96 2.69 -3.30 -9.89
CA TYR A 96 3.49 -4.53 -9.98
C TYR A 96 4.98 -4.24 -10.18
N ASN A 97 5.31 -3.19 -10.95
CA ASN A 97 6.70 -2.78 -11.18
C ASN A 97 7.40 -2.31 -9.91
N GLU A 98 6.67 -1.64 -9.02
CA GLU A 98 7.19 -1.22 -7.71
C GLU A 98 7.40 -2.45 -6.81
N PHE A 99 6.48 -3.41 -6.82
CA PHE A 99 6.62 -4.66 -6.07
C PHE A 99 7.88 -5.44 -6.46
N ILE A 100 8.10 -5.70 -7.76
CA ILE A 100 9.25 -6.49 -8.22
C ILE A 100 10.59 -5.79 -7.97
N ARG A 101 10.59 -4.46 -7.85
CA ARG A 101 11.79 -3.66 -7.56
C ARG A 101 12.02 -3.46 -6.07
N PHE A 102 11.05 -3.80 -5.23
CA PHE A 102 11.17 -3.64 -3.79
C PHE A 102 12.19 -4.63 -3.23
N ILE A 103 13.29 -4.10 -2.69
CA ILE A 103 14.36 -4.86 -2.06
C ILE A 103 14.48 -4.34 -0.62
N PRO A 104 14.20 -5.15 0.42
CA PRO A 104 14.40 -4.73 1.79
C PRO A 104 15.89 -4.48 2.05
N ALA A 105 16.19 -3.45 2.84
CA ALA A 105 17.57 -3.17 3.19
C ALA A 105 18.14 -4.31 4.05
N SER A 106 19.41 -4.67 3.85
CA SER A 106 20.11 -5.70 4.64
C SER A 106 20.44 -5.27 6.08
N VAL A 107 19.61 -4.41 6.68
CA VAL A 107 19.84 -3.82 8.01
C VAL A 107 19.22 -4.73 9.07
N ASN A 108 20.06 -5.23 9.97
CA ASN A 108 19.76 -5.98 11.20
C ASN A 108 18.33 -6.60 11.27
N LYS A 109 18.17 -7.76 10.61
CA LYS A 109 16.90 -8.46 10.38
C LYS A 109 16.08 -8.80 11.63
N ASN A 110 16.67 -8.75 12.83
CA ASN A 110 16.02 -9.25 14.03
C ASN A 110 14.99 -8.29 14.66
N ARG A 111 14.97 -7.01 14.27
CA ARG A 111 14.01 -6.02 14.81
C ARG A 111 13.11 -5.38 13.75
N ILE A 112 13.49 -5.40 12.47
CA ILE A 112 12.74 -4.70 11.41
C ILE A 112 11.79 -5.66 10.70
N ARG A 113 10.51 -5.33 10.69
CA ARG A 113 9.47 -5.94 9.87
C ARG A 113 9.15 -5.01 8.70
N TYR A 114 9.22 -5.56 7.49
CA TYR A 114 8.83 -4.85 6.27
C TYR A 114 7.37 -5.19 5.97
N VAL A 115 6.51 -4.19 5.91
CA VAL A 115 5.07 -4.35 5.65
C VAL A 115 4.74 -3.77 4.29
N LEU A 116 4.33 -4.60 3.34
CA LEU A 116 3.92 -4.19 2.00
C LEU A 116 2.40 -4.15 1.89
N ILE A 117 1.85 -2.96 1.65
CA ILE A 117 0.44 -2.78 1.30
C ILE A 117 0.32 -2.70 -0.21
N LEU A 118 -0.19 -3.76 -0.83
CA LEU A 118 -0.43 -3.84 -2.27
C LEU A 118 -1.69 -3.06 -2.64
N ALA A 119 -1.48 -1.85 -3.14
CA ALA A 119 -2.50 -0.94 -3.66
C ALA A 119 -2.53 -0.95 -5.19
N PHE A 120 -2.63 -2.13 -5.81
CA PHE A 120 -2.85 -2.27 -7.25
C PHE A 120 -3.72 -3.49 -7.53
N LYS A 121 -4.37 -3.48 -8.69
CA LYS A 121 -5.22 -4.58 -9.15
C LYS A 121 -4.37 -5.62 -9.88
N GLU A 122 -4.01 -6.69 -9.18
CA GLU A 122 -3.37 -7.88 -9.77
C GLU A 122 -4.24 -9.12 -9.58
N LYS A 123 -4.25 -10.00 -10.58
CA LYS A 123 -4.99 -11.27 -10.58
C LYS A 123 -4.27 -12.33 -9.76
N ASN A 124 -2.94 -12.28 -9.72
CA ASN A 124 -2.08 -13.32 -9.13
C ASN A 124 -1.47 -12.94 -7.78
N VAL A 125 -2.19 -12.16 -6.97
CA VAL A 125 -1.66 -11.65 -5.68
C VAL A 125 -1.20 -12.77 -4.73
N LEU A 126 -1.81 -13.96 -4.80
CA LEU A 126 -1.38 -15.11 -3.98
C LEU A 126 -0.03 -15.68 -4.44
N GLU A 127 0.25 -15.70 -5.74
CA GLU A 127 1.57 -16.07 -6.26
C GLU A 127 2.63 -15.07 -5.80
N MET A 128 2.27 -13.78 -5.76
CA MET A 128 3.17 -12.72 -5.27
C MET A 128 3.53 -12.89 -3.80
N ALA A 129 2.57 -13.31 -2.96
CA ALA A 129 2.85 -13.61 -1.55
C ALA A 129 3.87 -14.76 -1.41
N ASN A 130 3.73 -15.81 -2.22
CA ASN A 130 4.66 -16.93 -2.23
C ASN A 130 6.08 -16.55 -2.69
N MET A 131 6.26 -15.43 -3.39
CA MET A 131 7.57 -14.94 -3.83
C MET A 131 8.37 -14.27 -2.69
N ARG A 132 7.71 -13.91 -1.57
CA ARG A 132 8.25 -13.02 -0.54
C ARG A 132 7.87 -13.53 0.85
N ASP A 133 8.68 -14.42 1.39
CA ASP A 133 8.59 -14.86 2.79
C ASP A 133 9.33 -13.92 3.76
N ASP A 134 9.99 -12.90 3.22
CA ASP A 134 10.82 -11.93 3.92
C ASP A 134 10.06 -10.68 4.40
N VAL A 135 8.77 -10.55 4.04
CA VAL A 135 7.95 -9.36 4.31
C VAL A 135 6.51 -9.74 4.66
N ASP A 136 5.86 -8.93 5.48
CA ASP A 136 4.42 -9.02 5.73
C ASP A 136 3.66 -8.33 4.59
N MET A 137 2.62 -8.98 4.06
CA MET A 137 1.90 -8.46 2.89
C MET A 137 0.41 -8.31 3.15
N TYR A 138 -0.15 -7.19 2.70
CA TYR A 138 -1.58 -6.89 2.76
C TYR A 138 -2.08 -6.46 1.38
N LYS A 139 -3.27 -6.94 0.98
CA LYS A 139 -3.96 -6.46 -0.20
C LYS A 139 -4.98 -5.40 0.20
N LEU A 140 -4.94 -4.25 -0.47
CA LEU A 140 -6.03 -3.28 -0.36
C LEU A 140 -7.27 -3.79 -1.11
N ALA A 141 -8.39 -3.85 -0.40
CA ALA A 141 -9.72 -4.13 -0.94
C ALA A 141 -10.68 -2.98 -0.65
N ILE A 142 -11.68 -2.78 -1.52
CA ILE A 142 -12.83 -1.91 -1.25
C ILE A 142 -14.06 -2.80 -1.13
N ILE A 143 -14.66 -2.85 0.05
CA ILE A 143 -15.82 -3.69 0.38
C ILE A 143 -16.94 -2.77 0.85
N HIS A 144 -18.04 -2.73 0.11
CA HIS A 144 -19.18 -1.82 0.37
C HIS A 144 -18.80 -0.33 0.47
N GLY A 145 -17.77 0.09 -0.28
CA GLY A 145 -17.27 1.47 -0.25
C GLY A 145 -16.23 1.76 0.84
N GLU A 146 -15.94 0.80 1.70
CA GLU A 146 -14.93 0.91 2.76
C GLU A 146 -13.60 0.30 2.35
N TYR A 147 -12.51 0.94 2.72
CA TYR A 147 -11.15 0.43 2.53
C TYR A 147 -10.88 -0.65 3.58
N LYS A 148 -10.42 -1.82 3.14
CA LYS A 148 -10.05 -2.94 4.02
C LYS A 148 -8.69 -3.48 3.60
N LEU A 149 -7.85 -3.80 4.58
CA LEU A 149 -6.59 -4.50 4.37
C LEU A 149 -6.81 -5.98 4.63
N ILE A 150 -6.56 -6.79 3.61
CA ILE A 150 -6.67 -8.25 3.69
C ILE A 150 -5.25 -8.79 3.83
N PRO A 151 -4.89 -9.42 4.95
CA PRO A 151 -3.58 -10.05 5.10
C PRO A 151 -3.41 -11.15 4.04
N LEU A 152 -2.24 -11.19 3.42
CA LEU A 152 -1.84 -12.22 2.47
C LEU A 152 -0.90 -13.15 3.22
N THR A 153 -1.46 -14.10 3.96
CA THR A 153 -0.66 -15.11 4.66
C THR A 153 0.02 -16.00 3.64
N ASN A 154 1.34 -16.21 3.79
CA ASN A 154 1.93 -17.45 3.32
C ASN A 154 1.28 -18.57 4.14
N ASN A 155 0.56 -19.48 3.49
CA ASN A 155 -0.06 -20.65 4.11
C ASN A 155 0.99 -21.66 4.59
N ASN A 156 1.89 -21.24 5.48
CA ASN A 156 2.80 -22.08 6.24
C ASN A 156 2.48 -21.94 7.73
N GLU A 157 1.21 -22.00 8.10
CA GLU A 157 0.85 -22.65 9.37
C GLU A 157 0.92 -24.17 9.12
N LYS A 158 2.05 -24.77 9.47
CA LYS A 158 2.19 -26.18 9.77
C LYS A 158 2.71 -26.34 11.18
#